data_AF-A0A146KMJ4-F1
#
_entry.id   AF-A0A146KMJ4-F1
#
_cell.length_a   1.000
_cell.length_b   1.000
_cell.length_c   1.000
_cell.angle_alpha   90.00
_cell.angle_beta   90.00
_cell.angle_gamma   90.00
#
_symmetry.space_group_name_H-M   'P 1'
#
loop_
_entity.id
_entity.type
_entity.pdbx_description
1 polymer ?
#
loop_
_entity_poly.entity_id
_entity_poly.type
_entity_poly.pdbx_seq_one_letter_code
_entity_poly.pdbx_strand_id
1 'polypeptide(L)'
;ISLWSHVNGTIDLYKNPLYFAQQQVLRPVASMRHIRLWRGLYCRWNPTMRPQEPIYQRIRELQAQKEQLEKIAEDSRKELKSRMVRSMNTPTRLTSPIHG
;
A
#
# COMPACT_ATOMS: atom_id res chain seq x y z
N ILE A 1 -17.50 -20.22 23.90
CA ILE A 1 -16.67 -19.48 22.92
C ILE A 1 -17.59 -18.66 22.03
N SER A 2 -17.32 -17.37 21.83
CA SER A 2 -18.10 -16.54 20.90
C SER A 2 -17.42 -16.48 19.53
N LEU A 3 -18.20 -16.28 18.47
CA LEU A 3 -17.66 -16.06 17.13
C LEU A 3 -16.71 -14.86 17.10
N TRP A 4 -17.05 -13.77 17.80
CA TRP A 4 -16.21 -12.58 17.90
C TRP A 4 -14.86 -12.85 18.57
N SER A 5 -14.83 -13.67 19.63
CA SER A 5 -13.59 -14.07 20.28
C SER A 5 -12.69 -14.87 19.33
N HIS A 6 -13.27 -15.73 18.48
CA HIS A 6 -12.52 -16.49 17.49
C HIS A 6 -11.97 -15.60 16.37
N VAL A 7 -12.82 -14.76 15.77
CA VAL A 7 -12.44 -13.86 14.66
C VAL A 7 -11.39 -12.83 15.12
N ASN A 8 -11.57 -12.25 16.30
CA ASN A 8 -10.62 -11.26 16.82
C ASN A 8 -9.27 -11.89 17.20
N GLY A 9 -9.24 -13.19 17.48
CA GLY A 9 -7.98 -13.92 17.71
C GLY A 9 -7.10 -14.05 16.45
N THR A 10 -7.68 -13.93 15.26
CA THR A 10 -6.98 -14.02 13.96
C THR A 10 -7.39 -12.89 13.01
N ILE A 11 -7.50 -11.68 13.55
CA ILE A 11 -8.04 -10.51 12.83
C ILE A 11 -7.29 -10.18 11.52
N ASP A 12 -5.99 -10.49 11.44
CA ASP A 12 -5.16 -10.27 10.25
C ASP A 12 -5.57 -11.12 9.04
N LEU A 13 -6.40 -12.16 9.23
CA LEU A 13 -6.99 -12.92 8.11
C LEU A 13 -8.27 -12.27 7.56
N TYR A 14 -8.95 -11.46 8.38
CA TYR A 14 -10.28 -10.90 8.07
C TYR A 14 -10.25 -9.40 7.79
N LYS A 15 -9.14 -8.72 8.10
CA LYS A 15 -8.98 -7.28 7.86
C LYS A 15 -8.80 -6.99 6.37
N ASN A 16 -9.58 -6.03 5.85
CA ASN A 16 -9.38 -5.54 4.49
C ASN A 16 -8.12 -4.64 4.42
N PRO A 17 -7.08 -5.02 3.65
CA PRO A 17 -5.85 -4.26 3.53
C PRO A 17 -6.06 -2.86 2.94
N LEU A 18 -7.10 -2.68 2.13
CA LEU A 18 -7.44 -1.42 1.48
C LEU A 18 -8.36 -0.53 2.33
N TYR A 19 -8.74 -1.00 3.52
CA TYR A 19 -9.59 -0.23 4.41
C TYR A 19 -8.85 0.99 4.96
N PHE A 20 -9.49 2.15 4.83
CA PHE A 20 -9.15 3.35 5.57
C PHE A 20 -10.43 4.04 6.01
N ALA A 21 -10.38 4.72 7.15
CA ALA A 21 -11.56 5.38 7.70
C ALA A 21 -11.97 6.55 6.79
N GLN A 22 -13.20 6.49 6.28
CA GLN A 22 -13.83 7.56 5.53
C GLN A 22 -15.10 7.98 6.25
N GLN A 23 -15.31 9.27 6.46
CA GLN A 23 -16.53 9.81 7.10
C GLN A 23 -17.67 10.04 6.09
N GLN A 24 -17.56 9.48 4.88
CA GLN A 24 -18.52 9.70 3.80
C GLN A 24 -19.67 8.69 3.86
N VAL A 25 -20.88 9.15 3.54
CA VAL A 25 -22.05 8.27 3.41
C VAL A 25 -21.94 7.47 2.11
N LEU A 26 -21.94 6.14 2.21
CA LEU A 26 -21.96 5.25 1.05
C LEU A 26 -23.33 5.27 0.37
N ARG A 27 -23.36 5.41 -0.96
CA ARG A 27 -24.58 5.38 -1.78
C ARG A 27 -24.51 4.25 -2.81
N PRO A 28 -24.86 3.01 -2.44
CA PRO A 28 -24.84 1.89 -3.38
C PRO A 28 -25.93 2.02 -4.44
N VAL A 29 -25.67 1.48 -5.63
CA VAL A 29 -26.65 1.46 -6.74
C VAL A 29 -27.38 0.12 -6.76
N ALA A 30 -28.66 0.13 -6.38
CA ALA A 30 -29.53 -1.06 -6.37
C ALA A 30 -30.13 -1.35 -7.76
N SER A 31 -29.28 -1.49 -8.78
CA SER A 31 -29.68 -1.82 -10.15
C SER A 31 -29.05 -3.14 -10.58
N MET A 32 -29.81 -3.96 -11.33
CA MET A 32 -29.32 -5.22 -11.89
C MET A 32 -28.08 -5.05 -12.79
N ARG A 33 -27.85 -3.85 -13.34
CA ARG A 33 -26.64 -3.55 -14.11
C ARG A 33 -25.36 -3.46 -13.25
N HIS A 34 -25.49 -3.23 -11.95
CA HIS A 34 -24.37 -3.04 -11.01
C HIS A 34 -24.20 -4.19 -10.01
N ILE A 35 -25.28 -4.93 -9.75
CA ILE A 35 -25.24 -6.11 -8.87
C ILE A 35 -24.54 -7.26 -9.60
N ARG A 36 -23.56 -7.88 -8.93
CA ARG A 36 -22.83 -9.04 -9.43
C ARG A 36 -23.10 -10.26 -8.57
N LEU A 37 -23.16 -11.44 -9.17
CA LEU A 37 -23.21 -12.69 -8.42
C LEU A 37 -21.94 -12.84 -7.57
N TRP A 38 -22.11 -13.11 -6.27
CA TRP A 38 -20.98 -13.39 -5.38
C TRP A 38 -20.44 -14.81 -5.59
N ARG A 39 -19.71 -15.00 -6.69
CA ARG A 39 -19.16 -16.30 -7.12
C ARG A 39 -18.31 -16.97 -6.03
N GLY A 40 -17.53 -16.19 -5.27
CA GLY A 40 -16.71 -16.71 -4.17
C GLY A 40 -17.51 -17.35 -3.04
N LEU A 41 -18.78 -17.00 -2.87
CA LEU A 41 -19.68 -17.64 -1.91
C LEU A 41 -20.46 -18.79 -2.56
N TYR A 42 -21.15 -18.50 -3.67
CA TYR A 42 -22.12 -19.42 -4.28
C TYR A 42 -21.51 -20.49 -5.17
N CYS A 43 -20.32 -20.26 -5.73
CA CYS A 43 -19.68 -21.16 -6.69
C CYS A 43 -18.33 -21.70 -6.20
N ARG A 44 -18.03 -21.58 -4.89
CA ARG A 44 -16.73 -21.96 -4.29
C ARG A 44 -16.31 -23.42 -4.48
N TRP A 45 -17.28 -24.29 -4.76
CA TRP A 45 -17.07 -25.72 -4.95
C TRP A 45 -16.65 -26.08 -6.37
N ASN A 46 -16.85 -25.20 -7.35
CA ASN A 46 -16.41 -25.44 -8.72
C ASN A 46 -14.90 -25.11 -8.84
N PRO A 47 -14.03 -26.09 -9.10
CA PRO A 47 -12.58 -25.88 -9.18
C PRO A 47 -12.17 -24.89 -10.29
N THR A 48 -12.90 -24.89 -11.40
CA THR A 48 -12.63 -23.99 -12.56
C THR A 48 -12.95 -22.52 -12.27
N MET A 49 -13.62 -22.26 -11.16
CA MET A 49 -14.08 -20.94 -10.77
C MET A 49 -13.36 -20.36 -9.55
N ARG A 50 -12.40 -21.10 -9.00
CA ARG A 50 -11.51 -20.58 -7.97
C ARG A 50 -10.48 -19.64 -8.62
N PRO A 51 -10.21 -18.47 -8.02
CA PRO A 51 -9.05 -17.69 -8.39
C PRO A 51 -7.81 -18.59 -8.30
N GLN A 52 -7.02 -18.67 -9.37
CA GLN A 52 -5.81 -19.49 -9.41
C GLN A 52 -4.75 -18.99 -8.42
N GLU A 53 -4.77 -17.69 -8.10
CA GLU A 53 -3.96 -17.10 -7.03
C GLU A 53 -4.83 -16.60 -5.86
N PRO A 54 -4.35 -16.71 -4.61
CA PRO A 54 -5.00 -16.10 -3.46
C PRO A 54 -4.90 -14.58 -3.59
N ILE A 55 -5.94 -13.94 -4.14
CA ILE A 55 -6.03 -12.49 -4.36
C ILE A 55 -5.60 -11.69 -3.11
N TYR A 56 -5.94 -12.20 -1.93
CA TYR A 56 -5.55 -11.61 -0.65
C TYR A 56 -4.03 -11.59 -0.42
N GLN A 57 -3.32 -12.68 -0.72
CA GLN A 57 -1.86 -12.74 -0.59
C GLN A 57 -1.22 -11.76 -1.56
N ARG A 58 -1.68 -11.74 -2.81
CA ARG A 58 -1.17 -10.81 -3.82
C ARG A 58 -1.35 -9.34 -3.44
N ILE A 59 -2.51 -8.97 -2.88
CA ILE A 59 -2.76 -7.60 -2.41
C ILE A 59 -1.80 -7.24 -1.27
N ARG A 60 -1.59 -8.14 -0.31
CA ARG A 60 -0.65 -7.90 0.79
C ARG A 60 0.79 -7.73 0.32
N GLU A 61 1.24 -8.56 -0.61
CA GLU A 61 2.57 -8.44 -1.22
C GLU A 61 2.74 -7.11 -1.95
N LEU A 62 1.76 -6.70 -2.75
CA LEU A 62 1.78 -5.42 -3.45
C LEU A 62 1.81 -4.23 -2.49
N GLN A 63 1.12 -4.33 -1.35
CA GLN A 63 1.18 -3.30 -0.31
C GLN A 63 2.55 -3.22 0.35
N ALA A 64 3.14 -4.36 0.71
CA ALA A 64 4.49 -4.38 1.29
C ALA A 64 5.52 -3.78 0.32
N GLN A 65 5.42 -4.10 -0.97
CA GLN A 65 6.27 -3.51 -2.00
C GLN A 65 6.06 -2.00 -2.12
N LYS A 66 4.80 -1.53 -2.09
CA LYS A 66 4.48 -0.10 -2.10
C LYS A 66 5.11 0.63 -0.92
N GLU A 67 4.97 0.10 0.30
CA GLU A 67 5.54 0.69 1.52
C GLU A 67 7.07 0.79 1.45
N GLN A 68 7.73 -0.25 0.92
CA GLN A 68 9.17 -0.24 0.71
C GLN A 68 9.60 0.85 -0.27
N LEU A 69 8.87 1.02 -1.38
CA LEU A 69 9.15 2.06 -2.38
C LEU A 69 8.92 3.47 -1.81
N GLU A 70 7.85 3.68 -1.05
CA GLU A 70 7.57 4.97 -0.39
C GLU A 70 8.69 5.34 0.59
N LYS A 71 9.21 4.37 1.34
CA LYS A 71 10.34 4.58 2.24
C LYS A 71 11.62 4.99 1.49
N ILE A 72 11.97 4.27 0.41
CA ILE A 72 13.14 4.59 -0.41
C ILE A 72 13.02 5.99 -1.02
N ALA A 73 11.83 6.35 -1.49
CA ALA A 73 11.56 7.68 -2.05
C ALA A 73 11.72 8.78 -0.99
N GLU A 74 11.22 8.55 0.23
CA GLU A 74 11.35 9.50 1.33
C GLU A 74 12.81 9.70 1.76
N ASP A 75 13.57 8.62 1.89
CA ASP A 75 14.98 8.66 2.26
C ASP A 75 15.82 9.37 1.18
N SER A 76 15.56 9.06 -0.09
CA SER A 76 16.19 9.74 -1.23
C SER A 76 15.89 11.24 -1.23
N ARG A 77 14.63 11.62 -0.96
CA ARG A 77 14.21 13.02 -0.87
C ARG A 77 14.90 13.75 0.28
N LYS A 78 15.06 13.10 1.43
CA LYS A 78 15.80 13.64 2.59
C LYS A 78 17.29 13.82 2.25
N GLU A 79 17.90 12.85 1.58
CA GLU A 79 19.30 12.94 1.19
C GLU A 79 19.57 14.09 0.22
N LEU A 80 18.72 14.27 -0.79
CA LEU A 80 18.81 15.39 -1.73
C LEU A 80 18.73 16.75 -1.00
N LYS A 81 17.78 16.92 -0.08
CA LYS A 81 17.66 18.13 0.74
C LYS A 81 18.93 18.37 1.56
N SER A 82 19.45 17.34 2.22
CA SER A 82 20.69 17.44 3.01
C SER A 82 21.93 17.76 2.15
N ARG A 83 22.01 17.23 0.92
CA ARG A 83 23.08 17.58 -0.04
C ARG A 83 22.98 19.04 -0.50
N MET A 84 21.77 19.52 -0.81
CA MET A 84 21.57 20.93 -1.19
C MET A 84 21.95 21.91 -0.08
N VAL A 85 21.56 21.63 1.17
CA VAL A 85 21.94 22.46 2.32
C VAL A 85 23.46 22.47 2.51
N ARG A 86 24.13 21.32 2.41
CA ARG A 86 25.60 21.25 2.48
C ARG A 86 26.28 22.03 1.33
N SER A 87 25.72 21.98 0.13
CA SER A 87 26.24 22.72 -1.04
C SER A 87 26.05 24.24 -0.93
N MET A 88 25.00 24.71 -0.26
CA MET A 88 24.82 26.15 0.00
C MET A 88 25.78 26.65 1.10
N ASN A 89 26.16 25.79 2.04
CA ASN A 89 27.01 26.16 3.17
C ASN A 89 28.51 25.99 2.91
N THR A 90 28.91 25.43 1.77
CA THR A 90 30.32 25.44 1.34
C THR A 90 30.70 26.83 0.83
N PRO A 91 31.60 27.57 1.50
CA PRO A 91 32.09 28.83 0.96
C PRO A 91 32.85 28.53 -0.33
N THR A 92 32.59 29.33 -1.36
CA THR A 92 33.30 29.30 -2.65
C THR A 92 34.79 29.42 -2.35
N ARG A 93 35.53 28.30 -2.35
CA ARG A 93 36.99 28.35 -2.32
C ARG A 93 37.41 28.93 -3.66
N LEU A 94 37.65 30.24 -3.68
CA LEU A 94 38.40 30.91 -4.74
C LEU A 94 39.73 30.16 -4.85
N THR A 95 39.89 29.40 -5.92
CA THR A 95 41.14 28.73 -6.23
C THR A 95 42.13 29.83 -6.61
N SER A 96 43.07 30.14 -5.72
CA SER A 96 44.19 31.01 -6.08
C SER A 96 45.02 30.31 -7.15
N PRO A 97 45.26 30.93 -8.32
CA PRO A 97 46.08 30.32 -9.36
C PRO A 97 47.54 30.25 -8.90
N ILE A 98 48.14 29.07 -9.07
CA ILE A 98 49.58 28.87 -9.01
C ILE A 98 50.17 29.42 -10.31
N HIS A 99 51.07 30.40 -10.22
CA HIS A 99 52.17 30.73 -11.15
C HIS A 99 52.82 32.04 -10.64
N GLY A 100 54.13 32.20 -10.50
CA GLY A 100 55.32 31.38 -10.69
C GLY A 100 56.52 32.12 -10.08
#